data_AF-A0A2J6HPX2-F1
#
_entry.id   AF-A0A2J6HPX2-F1
#
_cell.length_a   1.000
_cell.length_b   1.000
_cell.length_c   1.000
_cell.angle_alpha   90.00
_cell.angle_beta   90.00
_cell.angle_gamma   90.00
#
_symmetry.space_group_name_H-M   'P 1'
#
loop_
_entity.id
_entity.type
_entity.pdbx_description
1 polymer ?
#
loop_
_entity_poly.entity_id
_entity_poly.type
_entity_poly.pdbx_seq_one_letter_code
_entity_poly.pdbx_strand_id
1 'polypeptide(L)' 'MNDDAILCLEEAEENMKHAIDHLEREFQKIRAGKANPNMLNGVRVDFYGVSTPIEQTSNINTPDPR' A
#
# COMPACT_ATOMS: atom_id res chain seq x y z
N MET A 1 -28.49 26.87 5.99
CA MET A 1 -27.64 27.78 5.17
C MET A 1 -26.16 27.64 5.51
N ASN A 2 -25.74 27.69 6.78
CA ASN A 2 -24.35 27.36 7.14
C ASN A 2 -24.07 25.86 7.23
N ASP A 3 -25.05 25.06 7.66
CA ASP A 3 -24.85 23.62 7.88
C ASP A 3 -24.55 22.85 6.58
N ASP A 4 -25.23 23.20 5.48
CA ASP A 4 -24.98 22.62 4.16
C ASP A 4 -23.56 22.96 3.64
N ALA A 5 -23.09 24.17 3.93
CA ALA A 5 -21.75 24.61 3.55
C ALA A 5 -20.66 23.90 4.35
N ILE A 6 -20.91 23.62 5.64
CA ILE A 6 -20.01 22.84 6.50
C ILE A 6 -19.95 21.39 6.01
N LEU A 7 -21.10 20.79 5.71
CA LEU A 7 -21.17 19.42 5.20
C LEU A 7 -20.37 19.26 3.89
N CYS A 8 -20.52 20.19 2.95
CA CYS A 8 -19.74 20.15 1.70
C CYS A 8 -18.22 20.29 1.93
N LEU A 9 -17.80 21.06 2.95
CA LEU A 9 -16.40 21.21 3.31
C LEU A 9 -15.83 19.92 3.92
N GLU A 10 -16.59 19.28 4.81
CA GLU A 10 -16.22 18.01 5.43
C GLU A 10 -16.10 16.89 4.37
N GLU A 11 -17.07 16.77 3.47
CA GLU A 11 -17.01 15.81 2.36
C GLU A 11 -15.82 16.07 1.43
N ALA A 12 -15.51 17.34 1.13
CA ALA A 12 -14.36 17.68 0.31
C ALA A 12 -13.05 17.30 0.99
N GLU A 13 -12.92 17.57 2.30
CA GLU A 13 -11.73 17.21 3.08
C GLU A 13 -11.53 15.69 3.14
N GLU A 14 -12.59 14.94 3.40
CA GLU A 14 -12.55 13.48 3.43
C GLU A 14 -12.12 12.89 2.07
N ASN A 15 -12.69 13.40 0.98
CA ASN A 15 -12.34 12.97 -0.38
C ASN A 15 -10.88 13.30 -0.74
N MET A 16 -10.38 14.48 -0.35
CA MET A 16 -8.97 14.85 -0.56
C MET A 16 -8.04 13.94 0.23
N LYS A 17 -8.40 13.63 1.49
CA LYS A 17 -7.62 12.72 2.33
C LYS A 17 -7.57 11.32 1.73
N HIS A 18 -8.71 10.81 1.25
CA HIS A 18 -8.75 9.52 0.55
C HIS A 18 -7.90 9.49 -0.72
N ALA A 19 -7.87 10.59 -1.49
CA ALA A 19 -7.03 10.70 -2.66
C ALA A 19 -5.53 10.64 -2.30
N ILE A 20 -5.12 11.31 -1.22
CA ILE A 20 -3.74 11.26 -0.71
C ILE A 20 -3.39 9.86 -0.20
N ASP A 21 -4.25 9.25 0.62
CA ASP A 21 -4.04 7.89 1.13
C ASP A 21 -3.91 6.87 -0.01
N HIS A 22 -4.71 7.02 -1.07
CA HIS A 22 -4.62 6.18 -2.26
C HIS A 22 -3.29 6.39 -2.98
N LEU A 23 -2.88 7.64 -3.20
CA LEU A 23 -1.62 7.98 -3.84
C LEU A 23 -0.42 7.38 -3.08
N GLU A 24 -0.39 7.50 -1.76
CA GLU A 24 0.68 6.94 -0.93
C GLU A 24 0.76 5.41 -1.05
N ARG A 25 -0.39 4.72 -1.05
CA ARG A 25 -0.45 3.26 -1.25
C ARG A 25 0.08 2.85 -2.62
N GLU A 26 -0.23 3.60 -3.66
CA GLU A 26 0.27 3.31 -5.00
C GLU A 26 1.77 3.59 -5.10
N PHE A 27 2.28 4.64 -4.47
CA PHE A 27 3.72 4.92 -4.42
C PHE A 27 4.52 3.83 -3.70
N GLN A 28 3.97 3.16 -2.70
CA GLN A 28 4.62 2.00 -2.08
C GLN A 28 4.79 0.80 -3.02
N LYS A 29 3.91 0.67 -4.02
CA LYS A 29 3.98 -0.39 -5.05
C LYS A 29 4.87 -0.01 -6.23
N ILE A 30 5.19 1.28 -6.40
CA ILE A 30 6.03 1.74 -7.50
C ILE A 30 7.49 1.40 -7.20
N ARG A 31 8.15 0.75 -8.16
CA ARG A 31 9.57 0.40 -8.10
C ARG A 31 10.43 1.66 -8.24
N ALA A 32 10.69 2.35 -7.14
CA ALA A 32 11.57 3.51 -7.09
C ALA A 32 13.03 3.12 -6.78
N GLY A 33 13.73 2.46 -7.70
CA GLY A 33 15.20 2.26 -7.72
C GLY A 33 15.86 1.46 -6.58
N LYS A 34 15.40 1.62 -5.33
CA LYS A 34 15.81 0.90 -4.13
C LYS A 34 14.92 -0.31 -3.94
N ALA A 35 15.51 -1.47 -3.72
CA ALA A 35 14.77 -2.67 -3.40
C ALA A 35 14.02 -2.48 -2.07
N ASN A 36 12.72 -2.78 -2.04
CA ASN A 36 11.89 -2.79 -0.84
C ASN A 36 11.18 -4.15 -0.73
N PRO A 37 11.31 -4.90 0.38
CA PRO A 37 10.60 -6.17 0.58
C PRO A 37 9.09 -6.06 0.38
N ASN A 38 8.50 -4.90 0.72
CA ASN A 38 7.06 -4.64 0.60
C ASN A 38 6.54 -4.76 -0.84
N MET A 39 7.43 -4.73 -1.84
CA MET A 39 7.07 -4.97 -3.24
C MET A 39 6.56 -6.40 -3.50
N LEU A 40 6.91 -7.36 -2.63
CA LEU A 40 6.46 -8.75 -2.71
C LEU A 40 5.15 -8.98 -1.94
N ASN A 41 4.57 -7.94 -1.31
CA ASN A 41 3.29 -8.01 -0.63
C ASN A 41 2.20 -8.37 -1.66
N GLY A 42 1.56 -9.52 -1.47
CA GLY A 42 0.58 -10.07 -2.41
C GLY A 42 1.11 -11.18 -3.31
N VAL A 43 2.41 -11.48 -3.29
CA VAL A 43 2.97 -12.68 -3.93
C VAL A 43 2.62 -13.90 -3.08
N ARG A 44 1.95 -14.86 -3.70
CA ARG A 44 1.59 -16.14 -3.08
C ARG A 44 2.43 -17.25 -3.69
N VAL A 45 2.85 -18.17 -2.84
CA VAL A 45 3.61 -19.36 -3.21
C VAL A 45 2.76 -20.58 -2.88
N ASP A 46 2.87 -21.61 -3.72
CA ASP A 46 2.29 -22.91 -3.42
C ASP A 46 3.14 -23.61 -2.35
N PHE A 47 2.61 -23.67 -1.14
CA PHE A 47 3.26 -24.35 -0.02
C PHE A 47 2.48 -25.62 0.31
N TYR A 48 2.97 -26.76 -0.21
CA TYR A 48 2.33 -28.06 -0.06
C TYR A 48 0.86 -28.10 -0.52
N GLY A 49 0.53 -27.45 -1.65
CA GLY A 49 -0.82 -27.44 -2.23
C GLY A 49 -1.72 -26.31 -1.71
N VAL A 50 -1.21 -25.43 -0.83
CA VAL A 50 -1.95 -24.29 -0.29
C VAL A 50 -1.28 -22.98 -0.70
N SER A 51 -2.06 -22.10 -1.32
CA SER A 51 -1.62 -20.77 -1.72
C SER A 51 -1.38 -19.87 -0.51
N THR A 52 -0.12 -19.76 -0.10
CA THR A 52 0.33 -19.09 1.13
C THR A 52 1.12 -17.82 0.78
N PRO A 53 0.94 -16.71 1.53
CA PRO A 53 1.77 -15.53 1.35
C PRO A 53 3.26 -15.85 1.52
N ILE A 54 4.10 -15.32 0.64
CA ILE A 54 5.56 -15.57 0.68
C ILE A 54 6.20 -15.12 2.00
N GLU A 55 5.68 -14.08 2.63
CA GLU A 55 6.12 -13.55 3.94
C GLU A 55 6.02 -14.59 5.08
N GLN A 56 5.08 -15.54 4.98
CA GLN A 56 4.86 -16.57 6.02
C GLN A 56 5.73 -17.81 5.81
N THR A 57 6.35 -17.95 4.64
CA THR A 57 7.13 -19.14 4.26
C THR A 57 8.62 -18.84 4.13
N SER A 58 9.02 -17.57 4.10
CA SER A 58 10.41 -17.15 3.88
C SER A 58 10.72 -15.81 4.52
N ASN A 59 11.99 -15.57 4.84
CA ASN A 59 12.47 -14.28 5.34
C ASN A 59 12.97 -13.44 4.15
N ILE A 60 12.35 -12.28 3.91
CA ILE A 60 12.66 -11.39 2.78
C ILE A 60 13.47 -10.21 3.30
N ASN A 61 14.73 -10.13 2.90
CA ASN A 61 15.61 -9.00 3.20
C ASN A 61 16.06 -8.32 1.92
N THR A 62 16.20 -7.00 1.96
CA THR A 62 16.87 -6.22 0.92
C THR A 62 18.27 -5.87 1.40
N PRO A 63 19.29 -6.70 1.11
CA PRO A 63 20.67 -6.35 1.42
C PRO A 63 21.04 -5.05 0.68
N ASP A 64 21.79 -4.17 1.35
CA ASP A 64 22.19 -2.87 0.80
C ASP A 64 22.87 -3.03 -0.58
N PRO A 65 22.57 -2.18 -1.56
CA PRO A 65 23.34 -2.11 -2.78
C PRO A 65 24.70 -1.52 -2.41
N ARG A 66 25.75 -2.36 -2.40
CA ARG A 66 27.11 -1.83 -2.45
C ARG A 66 27.38 -1.23 -3.82
#